data_AF-M8C2C8-F1
#
_entry.id   AF-M8C2C8-F1
#
_cell.length_a   1.000
_cell.length_b   1.000
_cell.length_c   1.000
_cell.angle_alpha   90.00
_cell.angle_beta   90.00
_cell.angle_gamma   90.00
#
_symmetry.space_group_name_H-M   'P 1'
#
loop_
_entity.id
_entity.type
_entity.pdbx_description
1 polymer ?
#
loop_
_entity_poly.entity_id
_entity_poly.type
_entity_poly.pdbx_seq_one_letter_code
_entity_poly.pdbx_strand_id
1 'polypeptide(L)'
;MEDRHVAQVALGGDPQVALFAVFDGHGGKNAAEFAAQNMPKFMAEEVRKVEGGDSDEIEGAVKKCYLRTDEEFLKREESGGACCVTALLQKGGLTVSNTGDCRAVLSRAGTAEALTSDHRASREDERERIENLGGFVVNNRGTWRVQGSLAVSRGIGDAHLKQWVVADPDTRTLLVDPQCEFLVLASDGLWDKVDNQEAIDIARPLCIGNDKVSRMAACRRLVETAGSRGSTDDISVLIIQLQKFSAFFAHEGIGATAAILRDNKGNFIASHCKFIAIAADAVTTEAMAMRDGLLLANSLGFNRVESESIPFKSLISTLDKQDGGMELQPYLLNA
;
A
#
# COMPACT_ATOMS: atom_id res chain seq x y z
N MET A 1 -13.10 -16.83 15.98
CA MET A 1 -11.85 -16.07 15.78
C MET A 1 -10.80 -16.91 15.06
N GLU A 2 -11.07 -17.12 13.78
CA GLU A 2 -10.17 -17.71 12.78
C GLU A 2 -9.39 -16.63 12.03
N ASP A 3 -9.94 -15.41 11.95
CA ASP A 3 -9.28 -14.21 11.40
C ASP A 3 -7.89 -13.91 11.98
N ARG A 4 -7.00 -13.40 11.11
CA ARG A 4 -5.70 -12.82 11.45
C ARG A 4 -5.44 -11.56 10.64
N HIS A 5 -4.46 -10.78 11.08
CA HIS A 5 -4.02 -9.61 10.33
C HIS A 5 -2.52 -9.38 10.50
N VAL A 6 -1.95 -8.62 9.56
CA VAL A 6 -0.58 -8.12 9.60
C VAL A 6 -0.61 -6.61 9.38
N ALA A 7 0.18 -5.89 10.17
CA ALA A 7 0.50 -4.48 9.95
C ALA A 7 1.99 -4.27 10.26
N GLN A 8 2.83 -4.46 9.25
CA GLN A 8 4.28 -4.41 9.40
C GLN A 8 4.87 -3.29 8.54
N VAL A 9 5.42 -2.28 9.22
CA VAL A 9 6.30 -1.28 8.60
C VAL A 9 7.74 -1.79 8.63
N ALA A 10 8.59 -1.21 7.77
CA ALA A 10 9.98 -1.62 7.62
C ALA A 10 10.13 -3.11 7.25
N LEU A 11 9.39 -3.56 6.22
CA LEU A 11 9.32 -4.96 5.83
C LEU A 11 10.72 -5.50 5.46
N GLY A 12 11.11 -6.63 6.06
CA GLY A 12 12.46 -7.18 5.91
C GLY A 12 13.59 -6.30 6.48
N GLY A 13 13.28 -5.19 7.14
CA GLY A 13 14.23 -4.17 7.57
C GLY A 13 14.39 -2.99 6.59
N ASP A 14 13.65 -2.96 5.48
CA ASP A 14 13.63 -1.81 4.57
C ASP A 14 12.57 -0.80 5.03
N PRO A 15 12.96 0.38 5.57
CA PRO A 15 12.02 1.37 6.11
C PRO A 15 11.08 1.98 5.05
N GLN A 16 11.37 1.81 3.76
CA GLN A 16 10.53 2.30 2.67
C GLN A 16 9.47 1.29 2.23
N VAL A 17 9.42 0.10 2.84
CA VAL A 17 8.47 -0.95 2.51
C VAL A 17 7.55 -1.23 3.70
N ALA A 18 6.25 -1.30 3.45
CA ALA A 18 5.26 -1.70 4.44
C ALA A 18 4.28 -2.73 3.87
N LEU A 19 3.88 -3.69 4.68
CA LEU A 19 2.90 -4.71 4.35
C LEU A 19 1.75 -4.67 5.35
N PHE A 20 0.54 -4.63 4.81
CA PHE A 20 -0.70 -4.77 5.57
C PHE A 20 -1.51 -5.92 4.98
N ALA A 21 -2.14 -6.73 5.81
CA ALA A 21 -2.92 -7.86 5.33
C ALA A 21 -4.04 -8.24 6.29
N VAL A 22 -5.13 -8.77 5.74
CA VAL A 22 -6.20 -9.44 6.48
C VAL A 22 -6.32 -10.86 5.94
N PHE A 23 -6.42 -11.81 6.86
CA PHE A 23 -6.60 -13.23 6.58
C PHE A 23 -7.87 -13.68 7.26
N ASP A 24 -8.80 -14.22 6.49
CA ASP A 24 -10.05 -14.75 6.98
C ASP A 24 -9.98 -16.27 6.89
N GLY A 25 -10.00 -16.93 8.04
CA GLY A 25 -9.74 -18.37 8.14
C GLY A 25 -11.04 -19.16 8.17
N HIS A 26 -11.05 -20.33 7.53
CA HIS A 26 -12.19 -21.24 7.57
C HIS A 26 -11.76 -22.70 7.77
N GLY A 27 -12.60 -23.47 8.46
CA GLY A 27 -12.31 -24.87 8.73
C GLY A 27 -11.13 -25.05 9.71
N GLY A 28 -10.88 -24.05 10.55
CA GLY A 28 -9.74 -23.97 11.45
C GLY A 28 -8.89 -22.72 11.22
N LYS A 29 -8.40 -22.12 12.31
CA LYS A 29 -7.55 -20.92 12.29
C LYS A 29 -6.14 -21.11 11.68
N ASN A 30 -5.72 -22.34 11.39
CA ASN A 30 -4.32 -22.67 11.15
C ASN A 30 -3.77 -22.08 9.84
N ALA A 31 -4.57 -22.07 8.77
CA ALA A 31 -4.17 -21.48 7.49
C ALA A 31 -3.95 -19.96 7.61
N ALA A 32 -4.89 -19.26 8.23
CA ALA A 32 -4.79 -17.81 8.48
C ALA A 32 -3.62 -17.48 9.41
N GLU A 33 -3.40 -18.28 10.45
CA GLU A 33 -2.27 -18.12 11.38
C GLU A 33 -0.92 -18.38 10.71
N PHE A 34 -0.82 -19.41 9.88
CA PHE A 34 0.36 -19.68 9.09
C PHE A 34 0.66 -18.55 8.09
N ALA A 35 -0.37 -18.09 7.36
CA ALA A 35 -0.24 -16.99 6.41
C ALA A 35 0.26 -15.71 7.10
N ALA A 36 -0.36 -15.32 8.22
CA ALA A 36 0.04 -14.14 8.98
C ALA A 36 1.48 -14.21 9.51
N GLN A 37 1.96 -15.40 9.90
CA GLN A 37 3.32 -15.59 10.42
C GLN A 37 4.39 -15.62 9.31
N ASN A 38 4.06 -16.12 8.11
CA ASN A 38 5.06 -16.43 7.09
C ASN A 38 5.05 -15.48 5.88
N MET A 39 3.89 -14.95 5.48
CA MET A 39 3.80 -14.03 4.34
C MET A 39 4.71 -12.81 4.47
N PRO A 40 4.88 -12.15 5.63
CA PRO A 40 5.77 -10.99 5.70
C PRO A 40 7.22 -11.32 5.32
N LYS A 41 7.70 -12.50 5.75
CA LYS A 41 9.04 -12.99 5.39
C LYS A 41 9.12 -13.32 3.90
N PHE A 42 8.17 -14.09 3.38
CA PHE A 42 8.18 -14.49 1.97
C PHE A 42 8.04 -13.29 1.03
N MET A 43 7.16 -12.34 1.37
CA MET A 43 6.97 -11.09 0.64
C MET A 43 8.26 -10.28 0.60
N ALA A 44 8.94 -10.12 1.75
CA ALA A 44 10.22 -9.42 1.81
C ALA A 44 11.29 -10.09 0.91
N GLU A 45 11.34 -11.43 0.91
CA GLU A 45 12.28 -12.20 0.11
C GLU A 45 11.98 -12.09 -1.40
N GLU A 46 10.71 -12.17 -1.82
CA GLU A 46 10.35 -12.08 -3.24
C GLU A 46 10.49 -10.65 -3.78
N VAL A 47 10.05 -9.63 -3.04
CA VAL A 47 10.14 -8.22 -3.46
C VAL A 47 11.59 -7.74 -3.53
N ARG A 48 12.50 -8.28 -2.71
CA ARG A 48 13.93 -7.96 -2.81
C ARG A 48 14.62 -8.46 -4.08
N LYS A 49 14.02 -9.43 -4.77
CA LYS A 49 14.58 -9.99 -6.02
C LYS A 49 14.25 -9.13 -7.24
N VAL A 50 13.33 -8.18 -7.12
CA VAL A 50 12.97 -7.27 -8.19
C VAL A 50 13.67 -5.93 -7.96
N GLU A 51 14.59 -5.57 -8.85
CA GLU A 51 15.43 -4.37 -8.70
C GLU A 51 14.85 -3.15 -9.44
N GLY A 52 13.82 -3.33 -10.28
CA GLY A 52 13.09 -2.26 -10.96
C GLY A 52 11.80 -1.91 -10.24
N GLY A 53 11.43 -0.63 -10.18
CA GLY A 53 10.10 -0.19 -9.76
C GLY A 53 9.01 -0.49 -10.80
N ASP A 54 9.21 -1.49 -11.66
CA ASP A 54 8.26 -1.92 -12.67
C ASP A 54 7.08 -2.64 -11.98
N SER A 55 5.86 -2.22 -12.31
CA SER A 55 4.66 -2.77 -11.71
C SER A 55 4.56 -4.27 -11.95
N ASP A 56 4.88 -4.73 -13.16
CA ASP A 56 4.68 -6.13 -13.55
C ASP A 56 5.63 -7.07 -12.77
N GLU A 57 6.86 -6.63 -12.51
CA GLU A 57 7.82 -7.37 -11.70
C GLU A 57 7.36 -7.47 -10.24
N ILE A 58 6.88 -6.37 -9.66
CA ILE A 58 6.36 -6.32 -8.29
C ILE A 58 5.12 -7.21 -8.16
N GLU A 59 4.18 -7.14 -9.10
CA GLU A 59 3.00 -8.01 -9.11
C GLU A 59 3.39 -9.48 -9.22
N GLY A 60 4.37 -9.81 -10.06
CA GLY A 60 4.94 -11.15 -10.16
C GLY A 60 5.58 -11.64 -8.84
N ALA A 61 6.28 -10.76 -8.12
CA ALA A 61 6.86 -11.08 -6.81
C ALA A 61 5.78 -11.31 -5.74
N VAL A 62 4.75 -10.45 -5.70
CA VAL A 62 3.60 -10.62 -4.80
C VAL A 62 2.88 -11.93 -5.08
N LYS A 63 2.61 -12.25 -6.35
CA LYS A 63 2.00 -13.52 -6.76
C LYS A 63 2.82 -14.73 -6.31
N LYS A 64 4.16 -14.70 -6.48
CA LYS A 64 5.06 -15.76 -5.98
C LYS A 64 4.96 -15.93 -4.47
N CYS A 65 4.80 -14.84 -3.71
CA CYS A 65 4.59 -14.92 -2.26
C CYS A 65 3.32 -15.72 -1.92
N TYR A 66 2.19 -15.44 -2.57
CA TYR A 66 0.93 -16.16 -2.32
C TYR A 66 1.05 -17.66 -2.61
N LEU A 67 1.60 -18.00 -3.77
CA LEU A 67 1.78 -19.40 -4.18
C LEU A 67 2.75 -20.14 -3.26
N ARG A 68 3.83 -19.48 -2.83
CA ARG A 68 4.77 -20.05 -1.86
C ARG A 68 4.12 -20.26 -0.49
N THR A 69 3.32 -19.31 0.00
CA THR A 69 2.61 -19.48 1.27
C THR A 69 1.66 -20.66 1.22
N ASP A 70 0.93 -20.83 0.12
CA ASP A 70 0.06 -21.97 -0.09
C ASP A 70 0.82 -23.29 -0.10
N GLU A 71 1.86 -23.39 -0.94
CA GLU A 71 2.68 -24.59 -1.05
C GLU A 71 3.29 -25.01 0.29
N GLU A 72 3.82 -24.05 1.06
CA GLU A 72 4.40 -24.32 2.38
C GLU A 72 3.35 -24.69 3.44
N PHE A 73 2.13 -24.15 3.36
CA PHE A 73 1.05 -24.57 4.24
C PHE A 73 0.58 -25.99 3.92
N LEU A 74 0.41 -26.33 2.64
CA LEU A 74 -0.04 -27.66 2.20
C LEU A 74 0.94 -28.78 2.63
N LYS A 75 2.24 -28.49 2.71
CA LYS A 75 3.27 -29.42 3.24
C LYS A 75 3.06 -29.80 4.71
N ARG A 76 2.26 -29.04 5.46
CA ARG A 76 1.96 -29.33 6.87
C ARG A 76 0.87 -30.40 7.03
N GLU A 77 0.17 -30.75 5.95
CA GLU A 77 -0.95 -31.70 5.95
C GLU A 77 -2.07 -31.32 6.95
N GLU A 78 -2.20 -30.03 7.23
CA GLU A 78 -3.25 -29.49 8.09
C GLU A 78 -4.52 -29.15 7.28
N SER A 79 -5.68 -29.27 7.93
CA SER A 79 -6.97 -28.93 7.33
C SER A 79 -7.26 -27.42 7.39
N GLY A 80 -8.24 -27.00 6.60
CA GLY A 80 -8.74 -25.63 6.57
C GLY A 80 -8.09 -24.79 5.47
N GLY A 81 -8.56 -23.55 5.36
CA GLY A 81 -8.07 -22.59 4.40
C GLY A 81 -8.20 -21.17 4.92
N ALA A 82 -7.72 -20.23 4.11
CA ALA A 82 -7.89 -18.81 4.40
C ALA A 82 -7.98 -17.97 3.13
N CYS A 83 -8.90 -17.02 3.14
CA CYS A 83 -8.88 -15.87 2.25
C CYS A 83 -7.79 -14.91 2.71
N CYS A 84 -7.24 -14.13 1.77
CA CYS A 84 -6.14 -13.23 2.03
C CYS A 84 -6.24 -12.01 1.12
N VAL A 85 -6.18 -10.83 1.72
CA VAL A 85 -5.97 -9.57 1.00
C VAL A 85 -4.74 -8.86 1.58
N THR A 86 -3.83 -8.42 0.70
CA THR A 86 -2.60 -7.70 1.09
C THR A 86 -2.51 -6.36 0.41
N ALA A 87 -1.94 -5.38 1.10
CA ALA A 87 -1.47 -4.11 0.54
C ALA A 87 0.03 -3.94 0.83
N LEU A 88 0.84 -3.94 -0.23
CA LEU A 88 2.26 -3.65 -0.20
C LEU A 88 2.47 -2.19 -0.62
N LEU A 89 3.10 -1.41 0.24
CA LEU A 89 3.49 -0.03 -0.02
C LEU A 89 5.01 0.03 -0.17
N GLN A 90 5.49 0.52 -1.30
CA GLN A 90 6.92 0.72 -1.57
C GLN A 90 7.12 1.87 -2.56
N LYS A 91 8.03 2.80 -2.25
CA LYS A 91 8.45 3.88 -3.17
C LYS A 91 7.28 4.68 -3.80
N GLY A 92 6.19 4.87 -3.06
CA GLY A 92 4.98 5.57 -3.54
C GLY A 92 4.02 4.74 -4.38
N GLY A 93 4.36 3.48 -4.67
CA GLY A 93 3.45 2.49 -5.24
C GLY A 93 2.66 1.77 -4.14
N LEU A 94 1.42 1.42 -4.49
CA LEU A 94 0.53 0.56 -3.73
C LEU A 94 0.19 -0.65 -4.61
N THR A 95 0.67 -1.82 -4.22
CA THR A 95 0.28 -3.10 -4.82
C THR A 95 -0.71 -3.81 -3.91
N VAL A 96 -1.93 -4.00 -4.40
CA VAL A 96 -2.98 -4.73 -3.70
C VAL A 96 -3.18 -6.08 -4.38
N SER A 97 -3.31 -7.13 -3.58
CA SER A 97 -3.47 -8.50 -4.06
C SER A 97 -4.51 -9.22 -3.22
N ASN A 98 -5.33 -10.08 -3.85
CA ASN A 98 -6.42 -10.80 -3.18
C ASN A 98 -6.55 -12.23 -3.68
N THR A 99 -6.79 -13.16 -2.76
CA THR A 99 -7.27 -14.52 -3.02
C THR A 99 -8.39 -14.83 -2.01
N GLY A 100 -9.58 -15.18 -2.49
CA GLY A 100 -10.79 -15.28 -1.64
C GLY A 100 -11.65 -14.02 -1.63
N ASP A 101 -12.46 -13.82 -0.59
CA ASP A 101 -13.51 -12.79 -0.48
C ASP A 101 -13.27 -11.75 0.62
N CYS A 102 -12.05 -11.69 1.17
CA CYS A 102 -11.55 -10.44 1.73
C CYS A 102 -11.54 -9.35 0.65
N ARG A 103 -11.64 -8.08 1.06
CA ARG A 103 -11.67 -6.96 0.10
C ARG A 103 -10.85 -5.76 0.54
N ALA A 104 -10.28 -5.09 -0.45
CA ALA A 104 -9.60 -3.81 -0.34
C ALA A 104 -10.40 -2.69 -1.03
N VAL A 105 -10.74 -1.64 -0.28
CA VAL A 105 -11.47 -0.47 -0.79
C VAL A 105 -10.72 0.80 -0.47
N LEU A 106 -10.35 1.56 -1.50
CA LEU A 106 -9.66 2.84 -1.43
C LEU A 106 -10.67 3.98 -1.29
N SER A 107 -10.43 4.90 -0.37
CA SER A 107 -11.04 6.23 -0.41
C SER A 107 -10.24 7.14 -1.33
N ARG A 108 -10.81 7.49 -2.47
CA ARG A 108 -10.25 8.47 -3.42
C ARG A 108 -11.09 9.73 -3.39
N ALA A 109 -10.59 10.78 -2.74
CA ALA A 109 -11.30 12.04 -2.52
C ALA A 109 -12.73 11.84 -1.97
N GLY A 110 -12.92 10.85 -1.09
CA GLY A 110 -14.20 10.47 -0.52
C GLY A 110 -15.08 9.53 -1.35
N THR A 111 -14.65 9.13 -2.54
CA THR A 111 -15.33 8.08 -3.32
C THR A 111 -14.68 6.74 -3.07
N ALA A 112 -15.48 5.69 -2.87
CA ALA A 112 -15.00 4.33 -2.74
C ALA A 112 -14.58 3.74 -4.10
N GLU A 113 -13.34 3.28 -4.18
CA GLU A 113 -12.81 2.51 -5.30
C GLU A 113 -12.43 1.12 -4.78
N ALA A 114 -13.17 0.07 -5.18
CA ALA A 114 -12.78 -1.30 -4.88
C ALA A 114 -11.54 -1.66 -5.71
N LEU A 115 -10.42 -1.96 -5.02
CA LEU A 115 -9.17 -2.33 -5.68
C LEU A 115 -9.09 -3.84 -5.96
N THR A 116 -9.95 -4.62 -5.31
CA THR A 116 -10.05 -6.07 -5.47
C THR A 116 -11.49 -6.45 -5.80
N SER A 117 -11.66 -7.60 -6.46
CA SER A 117 -12.94 -8.26 -6.64
C SER A 117 -12.91 -9.60 -5.91
N ASP A 118 -14.00 -9.92 -5.22
CA ASP A 118 -14.08 -11.14 -4.41
C ASP A 118 -14.05 -12.39 -5.31
N HIS A 119 -13.36 -13.42 -4.84
CA HIS A 119 -13.32 -14.75 -5.46
C HIS A 119 -14.36 -15.67 -4.82
N ARG A 120 -15.63 -15.37 -5.10
CA ARG A 120 -16.76 -16.20 -4.66
C ARG A 120 -17.14 -17.20 -5.75
N ALA A 121 -17.63 -18.36 -5.34
CA ALA A 121 -18.10 -19.41 -6.26
C ALA A 121 -19.29 -18.96 -7.13
N SER A 122 -19.98 -17.87 -6.74
CA SER A 122 -21.05 -17.24 -7.53
C SER A 122 -20.56 -16.37 -8.69
N ARG A 123 -19.26 -16.02 -8.72
CA ARG A 123 -18.67 -15.18 -9.77
C ARG A 123 -18.53 -16.02 -11.05
N GLU A 124 -19.02 -15.48 -12.17
CA GLU A 124 -19.22 -16.26 -13.40
C GLU A 124 -17.93 -16.88 -13.95
N ASP A 125 -16.88 -16.08 -14.07
CA ASP A 125 -15.56 -16.50 -14.55
C ASP A 125 -14.93 -17.60 -13.66
N GLU A 126 -15.06 -17.48 -12.35
CA GLU A 126 -14.60 -18.48 -11.40
C GLU A 126 -15.42 -19.77 -11.47
N ARG A 127 -16.75 -19.67 -11.63
CA ARG A 127 -17.62 -20.83 -11.82
C ARG A 127 -17.26 -21.58 -13.10
N GLU A 128 -17.14 -20.86 -14.23
CA GLU A 128 -16.73 -21.44 -15.51
C GLU A 128 -15.36 -22.11 -15.40
N ARG A 129 -14.39 -21.47 -14.74
CA ARG A 129 -13.06 -22.07 -14.49
C ARG A 129 -13.16 -23.40 -13.74
N ILE A 130 -13.97 -23.46 -12.69
CA ILE A 130 -14.15 -24.67 -11.87
C ILE A 130 -14.81 -25.80 -12.66
N GLU A 131 -15.89 -25.49 -13.38
CA GLU A 131 -16.65 -26.47 -14.17
C GLU A 131 -15.83 -27.02 -15.35
N ASN A 132 -15.04 -26.16 -16.01
CA ASN A 132 -14.11 -26.58 -17.07
C ASN A 132 -12.99 -27.51 -16.56
N LEU A 133 -12.66 -27.45 -15.27
CA LEU A 133 -11.72 -28.36 -14.60
C LEU A 133 -12.40 -29.63 -14.06
N GLY A 134 -13.63 -29.92 -14.50
CA GLY A 134 -14.41 -31.09 -14.10
C GLY A 134 -15.00 -30.99 -12.69
N GLY A 135 -14.97 -29.79 -12.09
CA GLY A 135 -15.66 -29.52 -10.84
C GLY A 135 -17.13 -29.18 -11.03
N PHE A 136 -17.84 -28.91 -9.93
CA PHE A 136 -19.18 -28.34 -10.00
C PHE A 136 -19.34 -27.23 -8.96
N VAL A 137 -20.22 -26.27 -9.26
CA VAL A 137 -20.67 -25.26 -8.30
C VAL A 137 -22.18 -25.38 -8.15
N VAL A 138 -22.64 -25.49 -6.91
CA VAL A 138 -24.07 -25.63 -6.62
C VAL A 138 -24.56 -24.52 -5.70
N ASN A 139 -25.73 -23.98 -6.01
CA ASN A 139 -26.40 -23.03 -5.13
C ASN A 139 -27.22 -23.79 -4.08
N ASN A 140 -26.77 -23.73 -2.82
CA ASN A 140 -27.45 -24.31 -1.68
C ASN A 140 -28.06 -23.19 -0.83
N ARG A 141 -29.39 -23.03 -0.89
CA ARG A 141 -30.16 -22.05 -0.11
C ARG A 141 -29.67 -20.60 -0.24
N GLY A 142 -29.25 -20.21 -1.45
CA GLY A 142 -28.81 -18.85 -1.76
C GLY A 142 -27.29 -18.66 -1.77
N THR A 143 -26.51 -19.63 -1.28
CA THR A 143 -25.04 -19.58 -1.30
C THR A 143 -24.49 -20.57 -2.32
N TRP A 144 -23.73 -20.06 -3.29
CA TRP A 144 -23.00 -20.88 -4.25
C TRP A 144 -21.78 -21.52 -3.60
N ARG A 145 -21.56 -22.80 -3.84
CA ARG A 145 -20.47 -23.56 -3.21
C ARG A 145 -19.74 -24.46 -4.20
N VAL A 146 -18.42 -24.39 -4.20
CA VAL A 146 -17.50 -25.27 -4.93
C VAL A 146 -17.62 -26.68 -4.34
N GLN A 147 -17.91 -27.67 -5.19
CA GLN A 147 -18.15 -29.06 -4.78
C GLN A 147 -19.26 -29.20 -3.70
N GLY A 148 -20.16 -28.21 -3.60
CA GLY A 148 -21.16 -28.14 -2.53
C GLY A 148 -20.61 -27.80 -1.13
N SER A 149 -19.30 -27.56 -1.01
CA SER A 149 -18.61 -27.36 0.27
C SER A 149 -18.30 -25.88 0.54
N LEU A 150 -17.46 -25.25 -0.28
CA LEU A 150 -16.82 -23.97 0.04
C LEU A 150 -17.42 -22.81 -0.76
N ALA A 151 -17.69 -21.67 -0.12
CA ALA A 151 -18.30 -20.50 -0.78
C ALA A 151 -17.30 -19.68 -1.61
N VAL A 152 -16.01 -19.79 -1.30
CA VAL A 152 -14.91 -19.13 -2.02
C VAL A 152 -14.31 -20.04 -3.09
N SER A 153 -13.84 -19.44 -4.17
CA SER A 153 -13.23 -20.12 -5.32
C SER A 153 -11.71 -20.07 -5.32
N ARG A 154 -11.10 -19.24 -4.46
CA ARG A 154 -9.66 -19.10 -4.30
C ARG A 154 -9.31 -18.91 -2.81
N GLY A 155 -8.10 -19.32 -2.43
CA GLY A 155 -7.65 -19.30 -1.04
C GLY A 155 -6.32 -20.02 -0.81
N ILE A 156 -5.72 -19.77 0.34
CA ILE A 156 -4.57 -20.51 0.88
C ILE A 156 -5.09 -21.78 1.57
N GLY A 157 -4.44 -22.93 1.37
CA GLY A 157 -4.85 -24.21 1.94
C GLY A 157 -5.93 -24.91 1.13
N ASP A 158 -6.94 -25.44 1.81
CA ASP A 158 -8.03 -26.24 1.22
C ASP A 158 -7.51 -27.42 0.38
N ALA A 159 -6.56 -28.18 0.92
CA ALA A 159 -5.87 -29.26 0.21
C ALA A 159 -6.82 -30.20 -0.58
N HIS A 160 -7.93 -30.58 0.05
CA HIS A 160 -8.96 -31.45 -0.52
C HIS A 160 -9.73 -30.86 -1.72
N LEU A 161 -9.69 -29.54 -1.92
CA LEU A 161 -10.35 -28.82 -3.02
C LEU A 161 -9.35 -28.10 -3.93
N LYS A 162 -8.04 -28.29 -3.75
CA LYS A 162 -6.99 -27.47 -4.41
C LYS A 162 -7.01 -27.50 -5.93
N GLN A 163 -7.59 -28.56 -6.52
CA GLN A 163 -7.85 -28.62 -7.97
C GLN A 163 -8.73 -27.45 -8.46
N TRP A 164 -9.65 -26.97 -7.63
CA TRP A 164 -10.64 -25.94 -7.97
C TRP A 164 -10.43 -24.65 -7.18
N VAL A 165 -10.05 -24.76 -5.91
CA VAL A 165 -9.74 -23.64 -5.00
C VAL A 165 -8.26 -23.31 -5.07
N VAL A 166 -7.91 -22.40 -5.98
CA VAL A 166 -6.51 -22.05 -6.29
C VAL A 166 -6.00 -20.92 -5.38
N ALA A 167 -4.70 -20.85 -5.13
CA ALA A 167 -4.09 -19.74 -4.37
C ALA A 167 -3.72 -18.53 -5.26
N ASP A 168 -3.98 -18.61 -6.57
CA ASP A 168 -3.62 -17.57 -7.53
C ASP A 168 -4.34 -16.25 -7.23
N PRO A 169 -3.61 -15.16 -6.91
CA PRO A 169 -4.25 -13.92 -6.56
C PRO A 169 -4.49 -13.04 -7.78
N ASP A 170 -5.58 -12.27 -7.73
CA ASP A 170 -5.74 -11.09 -8.59
C ASP A 170 -4.93 -9.95 -7.95
N THR A 171 -4.03 -9.34 -8.72
CA THR A 171 -3.11 -8.29 -8.23
C THR A 171 -3.25 -7.03 -9.08
N ARG A 172 -3.16 -5.87 -8.43
CA ARG A 172 -3.20 -4.56 -9.06
C ARG A 172 -2.23 -3.60 -8.38
N THR A 173 -1.39 -2.95 -9.16
CA THR A 173 -0.51 -1.88 -8.71
C THR A 173 -1.01 -0.52 -9.18
N LEU A 174 -0.94 0.47 -8.29
CA LEU A 174 -1.24 1.86 -8.60
C LEU A 174 -0.30 2.80 -7.86
N LEU A 175 -0.15 4.03 -8.37
CA LEU A 175 0.57 5.09 -7.69
C LEU A 175 -0.32 5.76 -6.64
N VAL A 176 0.24 6.04 -5.47
CA VAL A 176 -0.44 6.79 -4.41
C VAL A 176 -0.33 8.29 -4.69
N ASP A 177 -1.38 8.85 -5.29
CA ASP A 177 -1.52 10.29 -5.49
C ASP A 177 -2.21 11.00 -4.29
N PRO A 178 -2.23 12.34 -4.24
CA PRO A 178 -2.82 13.08 -3.13
C PRO A 178 -4.34 12.87 -2.90
N GLN A 179 -5.07 12.35 -3.88
CA GLN A 179 -6.49 12.02 -3.73
C GLN A 179 -6.69 10.67 -3.04
N CYS A 180 -5.69 9.80 -3.00
CA CYS A 180 -5.70 8.57 -2.21
C CYS A 180 -5.62 8.90 -0.72
N GLU A 181 -6.77 8.93 -0.03
CA GLU A 181 -6.85 9.34 1.38
C GLU A 181 -6.42 8.18 2.30
N PHE A 182 -7.14 7.06 2.23
CA PHE A 182 -6.88 5.87 3.03
C PHE A 182 -7.42 4.60 2.34
N LEU A 183 -6.88 3.44 2.73
CA LEU A 183 -7.32 2.12 2.27
C LEU A 183 -8.00 1.37 3.43
N VAL A 184 -9.10 0.69 3.14
CA VAL A 184 -9.76 -0.25 4.05
C VAL A 184 -9.52 -1.67 3.55
N LEU A 185 -8.88 -2.50 4.37
CA LEU A 185 -8.81 -3.95 4.17
C LEU A 185 -9.71 -4.61 5.21
N ALA A 186 -10.56 -5.54 4.80
CA ALA A 186 -11.37 -6.30 5.76
C ALA A 186 -11.77 -7.69 5.24
N SER A 187 -12.11 -8.56 6.19
CA SER A 187 -12.77 -9.85 5.96
C SER A 187 -14.23 -9.65 5.52
N ASP A 188 -14.85 -10.70 5.00
CA ASP A 188 -16.21 -10.60 4.48
C ASP A 188 -17.27 -10.40 5.58
N GLY A 189 -16.94 -10.73 6.84
CA GLY A 189 -17.73 -10.36 8.01
C GLY A 189 -18.09 -8.87 8.08
N LEU A 190 -17.30 -7.97 7.46
CA LEU A 190 -17.69 -6.58 7.17
C LEU A 190 -18.47 -6.47 5.86
N TRP A 191 -17.87 -6.92 4.75
CA TRP A 191 -18.32 -6.62 3.38
C TRP A 191 -19.66 -7.26 3.00
N ASP A 192 -20.10 -8.28 3.74
CA ASP A 192 -21.42 -8.88 3.58
C ASP A 192 -22.56 -8.03 4.15
N LYS A 193 -22.24 -7.02 4.98
CA LYS A 193 -23.23 -6.16 5.65
C LYS A 193 -23.07 -4.67 5.37
N VAL A 194 -21.92 -4.24 4.88
CA VAL A 194 -21.58 -2.83 4.67
C VAL A 194 -21.05 -2.65 3.26
N ASP A 195 -21.72 -1.80 2.48
CA ASP A 195 -21.34 -1.51 1.10
C ASP A 195 -20.04 -0.68 1.03
N ASN A 196 -19.33 -0.76 -0.08
CA ASN A 196 -18.02 -0.08 -0.27
C ASN A 196 -18.09 1.43 0.02
N GLN A 197 -19.05 2.15 -0.57
CA GLN A 197 -19.19 3.60 -0.36
C GLN A 197 -19.59 3.93 1.08
N GLU A 198 -20.49 3.14 1.65
CA GLU A 198 -20.91 3.32 3.03
C GLU A 198 -19.75 3.14 4.01
N ALA A 199 -18.90 2.14 3.80
CA ALA A 199 -17.71 1.95 4.63
C ALA A 199 -16.78 3.17 4.59
N ILE A 200 -16.59 3.76 3.41
CA ILE A 200 -15.82 5.01 3.26
C ILE A 200 -16.51 6.18 3.96
N ASP A 201 -17.83 6.34 3.81
CA ASP A 201 -18.59 7.42 4.44
C ASP A 201 -18.56 7.33 5.99
N ILE A 202 -18.58 6.13 6.56
CA ILE A 202 -18.44 5.88 8.00
C ILE A 202 -17.02 6.21 8.47
N ALA A 203 -15.99 5.77 7.73
CA ALA A 203 -14.60 5.86 8.15
C ALA A 203 -14.01 7.26 7.94
N ARG A 204 -14.35 7.91 6.82
CA ARG A 204 -13.71 9.14 6.33
C ARG A 204 -13.73 10.30 7.33
N PRO A 205 -14.85 10.65 8.00
CA PRO A 205 -14.89 11.74 8.97
C PRO A 205 -13.91 11.54 10.14
N LEU A 206 -13.55 10.29 10.44
CA LEU A 206 -12.62 9.91 11.50
C LEU A 206 -11.18 9.69 11.00
N CYS A 207 -11.00 9.72 9.68
CA CYS A 207 -9.73 9.48 8.99
C CYS A 207 -9.15 10.74 8.35
N ILE A 208 -9.94 11.79 8.15
CA ILE A 208 -9.46 13.11 7.71
C ILE A 208 -8.73 13.78 8.91
N GLY A 209 -7.43 13.54 9.01
CA GLY A 209 -6.57 14.06 10.08
C GLY A 209 -5.56 13.02 10.61
N ASN A 210 -4.59 13.46 11.42
CA ASN A 210 -3.51 12.58 11.89
C ASN A 210 -3.72 11.96 13.28
N ASP A 211 -4.93 12.01 13.84
CA ASP A 211 -5.21 11.44 15.16
C ASP A 211 -5.39 9.90 15.12
N LYS A 212 -4.59 9.18 15.91
CA LYS A 212 -4.64 7.71 16.00
C LYS A 212 -5.91 7.22 16.69
N VAL A 213 -6.40 7.96 17.68
CA VAL A 213 -7.60 7.57 18.46
C VAL A 213 -8.83 7.56 17.55
N SER A 214 -8.96 8.58 16.70
CA SER A 214 -10.02 8.69 15.70
C SER A 214 -10.01 7.54 14.70
N ARG A 215 -8.83 7.10 14.23
CA ARG A 215 -8.73 5.95 13.31
C ARG A 215 -9.16 4.63 13.94
N MET A 216 -8.78 4.38 15.19
CA MET A 216 -9.28 3.20 15.91
C MET A 216 -10.80 3.26 16.12
N ALA A 217 -11.37 4.45 16.31
CA ALA A 217 -12.81 4.62 16.36
C ALA A 217 -13.47 4.31 14.99
N ALA A 218 -12.82 4.63 13.87
CA ALA A 218 -13.32 4.28 12.53
C ALA A 218 -13.43 2.76 12.34
N CYS A 219 -12.37 2.00 12.66
CA CYS A 219 -12.41 0.53 12.62
C CYS A 219 -13.54 -0.01 13.52
N ARG A 220 -13.66 0.49 14.75
CA ARG A 220 -14.73 0.05 15.67
C ARG A 220 -16.12 0.33 15.11
N ARG A 221 -16.37 1.50 14.54
CA ARG A 221 -17.67 1.83 13.94
C ARG A 221 -18.03 0.92 12.78
N LEU A 222 -17.07 0.53 11.95
CA LEU A 222 -17.31 -0.42 10.86
C LEU A 222 -17.71 -1.80 11.40
N VAL A 223 -16.96 -2.30 12.40
CA VAL A 223 -17.27 -3.57 13.08
C VAL A 223 -18.65 -3.53 13.76
N GLU A 224 -18.95 -2.47 14.52
CA GLU A 224 -20.24 -2.27 15.18
C GLU A 224 -21.39 -2.17 14.18
N THR A 225 -21.17 -1.52 13.03
CA THR A 225 -22.18 -1.39 11.98
C THR A 225 -22.52 -2.76 11.40
N ALA A 226 -21.52 -3.55 11.01
CA ALA A 226 -21.74 -4.91 10.53
C ALA A 226 -22.39 -5.82 11.59
N GLY A 227 -21.93 -5.75 12.84
CA GLY A 227 -22.53 -6.50 13.96
C GLY A 227 -24.00 -6.11 14.22
N SER A 228 -24.33 -4.83 14.18
CA SER A 228 -25.72 -4.35 14.35
C SER A 228 -26.66 -4.81 13.23
N ARG A 229 -26.11 -5.18 12.07
CA ARG A 229 -26.81 -5.73 10.91
C ARG A 229 -26.84 -7.27 10.88
N GLY A 230 -26.46 -7.89 11.99
CA GLY A 230 -26.50 -9.33 12.15
C GLY A 230 -25.36 -10.07 11.46
N SER A 231 -24.19 -9.44 11.27
CA SER A 231 -22.98 -10.22 11.01
C SER A 231 -22.73 -11.14 12.20
N THR A 232 -22.61 -12.44 11.92
CA THR A 232 -22.29 -13.47 12.92
C THR A 232 -20.88 -14.02 12.72
N ASP A 233 -20.13 -13.44 11.78
CA ASP A 233 -18.78 -13.86 11.44
C ASP A 233 -17.72 -13.15 12.30
N ASP A 234 -16.49 -13.63 12.21
CA ASP A 234 -15.34 -12.84 12.63
C ASP A 234 -15.22 -11.58 11.75
N ILE A 235 -14.84 -10.44 12.35
CA ILE A 235 -14.75 -9.17 11.62
C ILE A 235 -13.40 -8.52 11.90
N SER A 236 -12.56 -8.48 10.88
CA SER A 236 -11.26 -7.82 10.91
C SER A 236 -11.25 -6.63 9.96
N VAL A 237 -10.83 -5.46 10.45
CA VAL A 237 -10.76 -4.22 9.67
C VAL A 237 -9.44 -3.51 9.91
N LEU A 238 -8.66 -3.28 8.84
CA LEU A 238 -7.49 -2.42 8.83
C LEU A 238 -7.77 -1.15 8.04
N ILE A 239 -7.46 0.01 8.61
CA ILE A 239 -7.48 1.30 7.92
C ILE A 239 -6.04 1.82 7.81
N ILE A 240 -5.59 2.05 6.58
CA ILE A 240 -4.23 2.44 6.24
C ILE A 240 -4.26 3.86 5.65
N GLN A 241 -3.60 4.80 6.33
CA GLN A 241 -3.50 6.18 5.85
C GLN A 241 -2.46 6.29 4.74
N LEU A 242 -2.89 6.68 3.54
CA LEU A 242 -2.05 6.67 2.35
C LEU A 242 -1.31 7.98 2.13
N GLN A 243 -1.79 9.10 2.68
CA GLN A 243 -1.10 10.40 2.58
C GLN A 243 0.32 10.42 3.17
N LYS A 244 0.68 9.44 4.01
CA LYS A 244 2.06 9.28 4.52
C LYS A 244 3.01 8.62 3.52
N PHE A 245 2.45 8.02 2.47
CA PHE A 245 3.13 7.24 1.44
C PHE A 245 2.93 7.84 0.05
N SER A 246 2.29 9.00 -0.06
CA SER A 246 2.07 9.68 -1.33
C SER A 246 3.39 10.07 -1.98
N ALA A 247 3.60 9.64 -3.22
CA ALA A 247 4.68 10.17 -4.03
C ALA A 247 4.21 11.46 -4.73
N PHE A 248 5.06 12.48 -4.69
CA PHE A 248 4.81 13.73 -5.40
C PHE A 248 5.30 13.57 -6.85
N PHE A 249 4.38 13.51 -7.81
CA PHE A 249 4.71 13.47 -9.23
C PHE A 249 4.38 14.79 -9.92
N ALA A 250 5.28 15.21 -10.82
CA ALA A 250 5.04 16.30 -11.75
C ALA A 250 4.13 15.81 -12.89
N HIS A 251 3.03 16.50 -13.13
CA HIS A 251 2.03 16.12 -14.14
C HIS A 251 2.62 16.20 -15.56
N GLU A 252 2.50 15.14 -16.36
CA GLU A 252 2.74 15.21 -17.80
C GLU A 252 1.53 15.88 -18.47
N GLY A 253 1.75 16.94 -19.26
CA GLY A 253 0.71 17.57 -20.10
C GLY A 253 0.64 19.09 -20.04
N ILE A 254 1.20 19.73 -19.02
CA ILE A 254 1.55 21.15 -19.01
C ILE A 254 2.91 21.18 -18.37
N GLY A 255 3.97 21.49 -19.15
CA GLY A 255 5.36 21.41 -18.70
C GLY A 255 5.54 21.88 -17.25
N ALA A 256 5.56 20.92 -16.32
CA ALA A 256 5.73 21.19 -14.91
C ALA A 256 7.20 21.48 -14.71
N THR A 257 7.55 22.76 -14.85
CA THR A 257 8.89 23.27 -14.66
C THR A 257 9.25 23.37 -13.18
N ALA A 258 8.32 23.13 -12.25
CA ALA A 258 8.58 23.24 -10.83
C ALA A 258 7.69 22.34 -9.94
N ALA A 259 8.24 21.88 -8.81
CA ALA A 259 7.47 21.32 -7.69
C ALA A 259 7.24 22.41 -6.63
N ILE A 260 6.04 22.50 -6.07
CA ILE A 260 5.65 23.44 -5.01
C ILE A 260 5.26 22.65 -3.77
N LEU A 261 5.98 22.86 -2.67
CA LEU A 261 5.67 22.27 -1.37
C LEU A 261 4.78 23.22 -0.57
N ARG A 262 3.71 22.68 0.02
CA ARG A 262 2.76 23.42 0.87
C ARG A 262 2.56 22.71 2.21
N ASP A 263 2.23 23.47 3.25
CA ASP A 263 1.88 22.91 4.55
C ASP A 263 0.45 22.33 4.54
N ASN A 264 0.07 21.72 5.66
CA ASN A 264 -1.27 21.14 5.87
C ASN A 264 -2.40 22.19 5.95
N LYS A 265 -2.09 23.48 5.87
CA LYS A 265 -3.03 24.61 5.79
C LYS A 265 -3.05 25.25 4.40
N GLY A 266 -2.27 24.72 3.44
CA GLY A 266 -2.17 25.23 2.07
C GLY A 266 -1.17 26.38 1.89
N ASN A 267 -0.42 26.77 2.92
CA ASN A 267 0.58 27.83 2.84
C ASN A 267 1.81 27.36 2.06
N PHE A 268 2.43 28.26 1.31
CA PHE A 268 3.64 27.99 0.56
C PHE A 268 4.83 27.74 1.51
N ILE A 269 5.55 26.63 1.28
CA ILE A 269 6.79 26.28 1.99
C ILE A 269 8.00 26.55 1.09
N ALA A 270 8.03 25.97 -0.12
CA ALA A 270 9.16 26.11 -1.05
C ALA A 270 8.79 25.72 -2.49
N SER A 271 9.62 26.09 -3.46
CA SER A 271 9.55 25.62 -4.85
C SER A 271 10.94 25.41 -5.48
N HIS A 272 11.07 24.44 -6.39
CA HIS A 272 12.30 24.19 -7.16
C HIS A 272 12.03 24.11 -8.68
N CYS A 273 12.96 24.54 -9.53
CA CYS A 273 12.89 24.47 -11.00
C CYS A 273 14.29 24.30 -11.63
N LYS A 274 14.46 23.31 -12.53
CA LYS A 274 14.76 23.50 -13.98
C LYS A 274 15.19 22.21 -14.71
N PHE A 275 15.67 21.16 -14.03
CA PHE A 275 16.08 19.89 -14.67
C PHE A 275 16.08 18.67 -13.72
N ILE A 276 14.97 18.33 -13.07
CA ILE A 276 14.86 17.07 -12.31
C ILE A 276 13.71 16.24 -12.92
N ALA A 277 14.06 15.11 -13.54
CA ALA A 277 13.10 14.20 -14.16
C ALA A 277 12.40 13.28 -13.13
N ILE A 278 13.01 13.04 -11.97
CA ILE A 278 12.44 12.22 -10.89
C ILE A 278 12.97 12.74 -9.56
N ALA A 279 12.09 13.19 -8.67
CA ALA A 279 12.44 13.46 -7.27
C ALA A 279 12.23 12.17 -6.46
N ALA A 280 13.06 11.16 -6.72
CA ALA A 280 13.19 9.97 -5.89
C ALA A 280 14.59 9.99 -5.30
N ASP A 281 14.67 10.01 -3.96
CA ASP A 281 15.89 9.88 -3.16
C ASP A 281 17.16 10.52 -3.75
N ALA A 282 17.33 11.83 -3.54
CA ALA A 282 18.63 12.44 -3.77
C ALA A 282 19.58 12.00 -2.63
N VAL A 283 20.29 10.90 -2.85
CA VAL A 283 21.47 10.45 -2.06
C VAL A 283 22.75 11.01 -2.67
N THR A 284 22.69 12.19 -3.29
CA THR A 284 23.89 12.85 -3.82
C THR A 284 24.50 13.76 -2.77
N THR A 285 25.81 13.96 -2.85
CA THR A 285 26.59 14.83 -1.97
C THR A 285 25.98 16.24 -1.90
N GLU A 286 25.33 16.72 -2.96
CA GLU A 286 24.65 18.02 -3.00
C GLU A 286 23.37 18.07 -2.16
N ALA A 287 22.56 17.00 -2.12
CA ALA A 287 21.34 16.95 -1.31
C ALA A 287 21.67 16.81 0.19
N MET A 288 22.73 16.08 0.52
CA MET A 288 23.28 16.04 1.88
C MET A 288 23.89 17.39 2.28
N ALA A 289 24.64 18.04 1.38
CA ALA A 289 25.18 19.39 1.61
C ALA A 289 24.07 20.44 1.80
N MET A 290 22.93 20.29 1.12
CA MET A 290 21.78 21.18 1.28
C MET A 290 21.06 20.94 2.62
N ARG A 291 20.91 19.67 3.06
CA ARG A 291 20.40 19.33 4.39
C ARG A 291 21.32 19.83 5.51
N ASP A 292 22.63 19.59 5.39
CA ASP A 292 23.61 19.93 6.40
C ASP A 292 23.89 21.45 6.43
N GLY A 293 23.79 22.13 5.29
CA GLY A 293 23.81 23.59 5.19
C GLY A 293 22.59 24.26 5.86
N LEU A 294 21.41 23.64 5.77
CA LEU A 294 20.21 24.10 6.49
C LEU A 294 20.32 23.83 8.00
N LEU A 295 20.96 22.74 8.43
CA LEU A 295 21.25 22.48 9.84
C LEU A 295 22.27 23.46 10.44
N LEU A 296 23.30 23.85 9.67
CA LEU A 296 24.28 24.87 10.07
C LEU A 296 23.67 26.28 10.14
N ALA A 297 22.84 26.67 9.15
CA ALA A 297 22.14 27.95 9.20
C ALA A 297 21.23 28.05 10.43
N ASN A 298 20.54 26.96 10.77
CA ASN A 298 19.68 26.88 11.94
C ASN A 298 20.45 26.89 13.27
N SER A 299 21.64 26.24 13.34
CA SER A 299 22.48 26.27 14.55
C SER A 299 23.13 27.63 14.80
N LEU A 300 23.27 28.45 13.75
CA LEU A 300 23.70 29.84 13.82
C LEU A 300 22.54 30.83 14.05
N GLY A 301 21.31 30.33 14.26
CA GLY A 301 20.13 31.15 14.59
C GLY A 301 19.50 31.87 13.40
N PHE A 302 19.84 31.47 12.16
CA PHE A 302 19.19 31.99 10.96
C PHE A 302 17.93 31.19 10.66
N ASN A 303 16.78 31.85 10.77
CA ASN A 303 15.46 31.24 10.57
C ASN A 303 14.97 31.38 9.11
N ARG A 304 15.80 31.97 8.23
CA ARG A 304 15.47 32.30 6.85
C ARG A 304 16.77 32.38 6.03
N VAL A 305 16.83 31.63 4.93
CA VAL A 305 17.88 31.72 3.92
C VAL A 305 17.22 32.18 2.63
N GLU A 306 17.52 33.38 2.17
CA GLU A 306 17.07 33.90 0.88
C GLU A 306 18.16 33.66 -0.15
N SER A 307 17.83 33.03 -1.29
CA SER A 307 18.68 33.08 -2.47
C SER A 307 17.93 33.78 -3.59
N GLU A 308 18.49 34.88 -4.08
CA GLU A 308 18.07 35.49 -5.33
C GLU A 308 18.89 34.87 -6.47
N SER A 309 18.19 34.36 -7.49
CA SER A 309 18.85 33.82 -8.68
C SER A 309 19.39 34.96 -9.53
N ILE A 310 20.67 35.27 -9.36
CA ILE A 310 21.42 36.11 -10.30
C ILE A 310 22.10 35.17 -11.30
N PRO A 311 22.11 35.46 -12.63
CA PRO A 311 22.88 34.67 -13.59
C PRO A 311 24.33 34.51 -13.09
N PHE A 312 24.85 33.29 -13.08
CA PHE A 312 26.13 32.93 -12.42
C PHE A 312 27.32 33.86 -12.78
N LYS A 313 27.32 34.46 -13.99
CA LYS A 313 28.32 35.47 -14.42
C LYS A 313 28.27 36.80 -13.67
N SER A 314 27.13 37.17 -13.10
CA SER A 314 26.93 38.41 -12.34
C SER A 314 27.15 38.23 -10.83
N LEU A 315 27.18 36.99 -10.34
CA LEU A 315 27.55 36.69 -8.94
C LEU A 315 29.05 36.99 -8.71
N ILE A 316 29.90 36.61 -9.66
CA ILE A 316 31.36 36.86 -9.61
C ILE A 316 31.66 38.37 -9.59
N SER A 317 30.96 39.19 -10.39
CA SER A 317 31.19 40.64 -10.42
C SER A 317 30.65 41.40 -9.20
N THR A 318 29.76 40.77 -8.43
CA THR A 318 29.15 41.38 -7.23
C THR A 318 29.96 41.04 -5.98
N LEU A 319 30.55 39.85 -5.92
CA LEU A 319 31.49 39.45 -4.87
C LEU A 319 32.83 40.20 -4.94
N ASP A 320 33.23 40.70 -6.12
CA ASP A 320 34.45 41.50 -6.31
C ASP A 320 34.32 42.97 -5.84
N LYS A 321 33.11 43.42 -5.47
CA LYS A 321 32.82 44.85 -5.22
C LYS A 321 32.39 45.20 -3.81
N GLN A 322 32.26 44.24 -2.89
CA GLN A 322 32.02 44.54 -1.48
C GLN A 322 33.10 43.92 -0.61
N ASP A 323 33.90 44.81 -0.03
CA ASP A 323 34.84 44.65 1.06
C ASP A 323 36.10 43.79 0.82
N GLY A 324 37.16 44.50 0.44
CA GLY A 324 38.45 44.47 1.15
C GLY A 324 38.94 43.12 1.66
N GLY A 325 39.65 42.40 0.79
CA GLY A 325 40.73 41.51 1.19
C GLY A 325 40.31 40.19 1.85
N MET A 326 39.93 39.21 1.04
CA MET A 326 40.30 37.84 1.34
C MET A 326 40.64 37.12 0.03
N GLU A 327 41.94 36.99 -0.26
CA GLU A 327 42.44 36.08 -1.30
C GLU A 327 42.07 34.65 -0.91
N LEU A 328 41.10 34.06 -1.62
CA LEU A 328 40.97 32.61 -1.67
C LEU A 328 41.87 32.11 -2.79
N GLN A 329 43.04 31.58 -2.40
CA GLN A 329 43.94 30.91 -3.33
C GLN A 329 43.26 29.70 -3.99
N PRO A 330 43.44 29.51 -5.32
CA PRO A 330 42.86 28.39 -6.04
C PRO A 330 43.67 27.12 -5.78
N TYR A 331 43.23 26.26 -4.87
CA TYR A 331 43.63 24.86 -4.92
C TYR A 331 42.71 24.09 -5.86
N LEU A 332 43.16 24.05 -7.12
CA LEU A 332 43.18 22.88 -8.00
C LEU A 332 42.10 21.81 -7.79
N LEU A 333 41.19 21.71 -8.76
CA LEU A 333 40.69 20.42 -9.24
C LEU A 333 40.64 20.47 -10.77
N ASN A 334 41.76 20.06 -11.37
CA ASN A 334 41.75 19.33 -12.62
C ASN A 334 41.39 17.87 -12.29
N ALA A 335 40.57 17.29 -13.18
CA ALA A 335 40.08 15.90 -13.23
C ALA A 335 38.86 15.59 -12.35
#